data_AF-A0A1V4GM44-F1
#
_entry.id   AF-A0A1V4GM44-F1
#
_cell.length_a   1.000
_cell.length_b   1.000
_cell.length_c   1.000
_cell.angle_alpha   90.00
_cell.angle_beta   90.00
_cell.angle_gamma   90.00
#
_symmetry.space_group_name_H-M   'P 1'
#
loop_
_entity.id
_entity.type
_entity.pdbx_description
1 polymer ?
#
loop_
_entity_poly.entity_id
_entity_poly.type
_entity_poly.pdbx_seq_one_letter_code
_entity_poly.pdbx_strand_id
1 'polypeptide(L)'
;MVELKENEKDIKKYTQEIDKINHFFNNINMKEIITHKNFIALKEYCPPINKDNIHNIDKERLASYEKLNHQKDDYQRQKNEYEKSIVSQMGKAKNADTGSLSECGTQMIDLPEYLTRLDYLESEGLPIQEKKFNEYLVSSSTDSVGQLLKAIEYQVGNIKERIDKLNHVLKSVDFDKNKYLRLNTKPVIHQSLLEFEQAKKKLEGFYLNIKTDNTEGHYLALKQLIDLLSQAVDKKHTLSARSLLDARFRLQFSISVISRMDDTELSSFVGSQRGSGGEKEIIASYVLTTSLSYALNPKGMSLPTFSTIILDEAFSKSSQVVAGRIVNAIWAFGLHPLFVTPNKEMRLLRQYTKSAILVHRLGKYASIQSYSWERLQQEADKINQEKQS
;
A
#
# COMPACT_ATOMS: atom_id res chain seq x y z
N MET A 1 16.37 -25.14 -19.15
CA MET A 1 16.04 -25.68 -20.48
C MET A 1 16.88 -25.02 -21.58
N VAL A 2 17.15 -23.71 -21.57
CA VAL A 2 18.09 -23.07 -22.54
C VAL A 2 19.47 -23.73 -22.54
N GLU A 3 20.04 -24.03 -21.37
CA GLU A 3 21.29 -24.80 -21.23
C GLU A 3 21.21 -26.24 -21.81
N LEU A 4 20.02 -26.83 -22.00
CA LEU A 4 19.87 -28.14 -22.64
C LEU A 4 20.24 -28.06 -24.13
N LYS A 5 19.87 -26.98 -24.83
CA LYS A 5 20.20 -26.76 -26.25
C LYS A 5 21.72 -26.60 -26.45
N GLU A 6 22.39 -25.89 -25.56
CA GLU A 6 23.84 -25.70 -25.62
C GLU A 6 24.58 -27.02 -25.35
N ASN A 7 24.21 -27.73 -24.28
CA ASN A 7 24.83 -29.00 -23.92
C ASN A 7 24.59 -30.10 -24.98
N GLU A 8 23.44 -30.12 -25.66
CA GLU A 8 23.18 -31.06 -26.76
C GLU A 8 24.11 -30.80 -27.97
N LYS A 9 24.34 -29.51 -28.29
CA LYS A 9 25.24 -29.11 -29.37
C LYS A 9 26.68 -29.54 -29.10
N ASP A 10 27.12 -29.41 -27.85
CA ASP A 10 28.44 -29.84 -27.42
C ASP A 10 28.58 -31.37 -27.42
N ILE A 11 27.57 -32.12 -26.96
CA ILE A 11 27.57 -33.59 -27.08
C ILE A 11 27.66 -34.04 -28.54
N LYS A 12 26.94 -33.41 -29.47
CA LYS A 12 27.02 -33.72 -30.90
C LYS A 12 28.42 -33.46 -31.45
N LYS A 13 29.05 -32.35 -31.04
CA LYS A 13 30.43 -31.99 -31.43
C LYS A 13 31.44 -33.01 -30.91
N TYR A 14 31.40 -33.37 -29.62
CA TYR A 14 32.30 -34.37 -29.05
C TYR A 14 32.07 -35.77 -29.62
N THR A 15 30.82 -36.13 -29.92
CA THR A 15 30.50 -37.41 -30.58
C THR A 15 31.12 -37.46 -31.98
N GLN A 16 31.06 -36.37 -32.76
CA GLN A 16 31.72 -36.29 -34.07
C GLN A 16 33.25 -36.39 -33.98
N GLU A 17 33.89 -35.77 -32.99
CA GLU A 17 35.34 -35.88 -32.81
C GLU A 17 35.76 -37.29 -32.36
N ILE A 18 34.99 -37.93 -31.47
CA ILE A 18 35.20 -39.33 -31.07
C ILE A 18 35.02 -40.28 -32.27
N ASP A 19 34.02 -40.04 -33.13
CA ASP A 19 33.78 -40.84 -34.32
C ASP A 19 34.88 -40.68 -35.38
N LYS A 20 35.45 -39.47 -35.55
CA LYS A 20 36.64 -39.25 -36.39
C LYS A 20 37.84 -40.03 -35.87
N ILE A 21 38.07 -39.99 -34.55
CA ILE A 21 39.16 -40.72 -33.90
C ILE A 21 38.94 -42.25 -34.03
N ASN A 22 37.72 -42.73 -33.82
CA ASN A 22 37.39 -44.15 -33.99
C ASN A 22 37.51 -44.62 -35.45
N HIS A 23 37.10 -43.80 -36.42
CA HIS A 23 37.26 -44.10 -37.83
C HIS A 23 38.75 -44.17 -38.22
N PHE A 24 39.56 -43.28 -37.67
CA PHE A 24 41.02 -43.34 -37.80
C PHE A 24 41.60 -44.64 -37.24
N PHE A 25 41.20 -45.06 -36.03
CA PHE A 25 41.65 -46.31 -35.43
C PHE A 25 41.19 -47.57 -36.18
N ASN A 26 39.95 -47.59 -36.68
CA ASN A 26 39.39 -48.75 -37.38
C ASN A 26 39.96 -48.96 -38.79
N ASN A 27 40.40 -47.88 -39.45
CA ASN A 27 41.06 -47.97 -40.76
C ASN A 27 42.55 -48.40 -40.66
N ILE A 28 43.10 -48.51 -39.46
CA ILE A 28 44.47 -48.98 -39.22
C ILE A 28 44.41 -50.44 -38.75
N ASN A 29 44.82 -51.36 -39.63
CA ASN A 29 44.88 -52.78 -39.30
C ASN A 29 46.02 -53.05 -38.29
N MET A 30 45.66 -53.34 -37.02
CA MET A 30 46.58 -53.57 -35.89
C MET A 30 47.61 -54.68 -36.10
N LYS A 31 47.44 -55.58 -37.07
CA LYS A 31 48.42 -56.64 -37.41
C LYS A 31 49.37 -56.28 -38.56
N GLU A 32 49.15 -55.17 -39.27
CA GLU A 32 50.00 -54.67 -40.36
C GLU A 32 50.57 -53.28 -40.05
N ILE A 33 51.05 -53.08 -38.82
CA ILE A 33 51.67 -51.81 -38.38
C ILE A 33 53.04 -51.57 -39.07
N ILE A 34 53.53 -52.53 -39.85
CA ILE A 34 54.89 -52.55 -40.41
C ILE A 34 54.96 -52.05 -41.87
N THR A 35 53.85 -51.90 -42.60
CA THR A 35 53.88 -51.51 -44.03
C THR A 35 53.57 -50.03 -44.30
N HIS A 36 54.31 -49.46 -45.25
CA HIS A 36 54.33 -48.05 -45.69
C HIS A 36 52.96 -47.43 -46.05
N LYS A 37 51.91 -48.26 -46.26
CA LYS A 37 50.55 -47.80 -46.63
C LYS A 37 49.80 -47.12 -45.49
N ASN A 38 49.93 -47.61 -44.25
CA ASN A 38 49.29 -47.00 -43.07
C ASN A 38 50.00 -45.71 -42.61
N PHE A 39 51.18 -45.44 -43.14
CA PHE A 39 52.00 -44.29 -42.79
C PHE A 39 51.49 -42.96 -43.39
N ILE A 40 50.82 -43.02 -44.54
CA ILE A 40 50.25 -41.83 -45.18
C ILE A 40 49.06 -41.30 -44.35
N ALA A 41 48.27 -42.18 -43.72
CA ALA A 41 47.15 -41.79 -42.87
C ALA A 41 47.59 -41.10 -41.57
N LEU A 42 48.74 -41.48 -40.99
CA LEU A 42 49.31 -40.90 -39.77
C LEU A 42 50.00 -39.53 -39.97
N LYS A 43 50.15 -39.06 -41.21
CA LYS A 43 50.93 -37.85 -41.54
C LYS A 43 50.28 -36.55 -41.03
N GLU A 44 48.99 -36.57 -40.74
CA GLU A 44 48.23 -35.42 -40.24
C GLU A 44 48.39 -35.19 -38.73
N TYR A 45 48.81 -36.23 -37.98
CA TYR A 45 48.88 -36.21 -36.51
C TYR A 45 50.29 -36.52 -35.95
N CYS A 46 51.27 -36.86 -36.80
CA CYS A 46 52.66 -37.10 -36.41
C CYS A 46 53.59 -35.93 -36.86
N PRO A 47 54.67 -35.62 -36.11
CA PRO A 47 55.67 -34.63 -36.54
C PRO A 47 56.38 -35.05 -37.84
N PRO A 48 56.89 -34.10 -38.66
CA PRO A 48 57.55 -34.41 -39.91
C PRO A 48 58.85 -35.20 -39.67
N ILE A 49 58.97 -36.38 -40.28
CA ILE A 49 60.17 -37.23 -40.15
C ILE A 49 61.35 -36.58 -40.88
N ASN A 50 62.45 -36.37 -40.16
CA ASN A 50 63.76 -36.02 -40.73
C ASN A 50 64.75 -37.19 -40.57
N LYS A 51 65.88 -37.18 -41.30
CA LYS A 51 66.87 -38.28 -41.34
C LYS A 51 67.41 -38.70 -39.96
N ASP A 52 67.34 -37.82 -38.97
CA ASP A 52 67.81 -38.06 -37.60
C ASP A 52 66.82 -38.84 -36.71
N ASN A 53 65.52 -38.87 -37.07
CA ASN A 53 64.46 -39.51 -36.27
C ASN A 53 64.10 -40.93 -36.72
N ILE A 54 64.76 -41.46 -37.75
CA ILE A 54 64.43 -42.76 -38.36
C ILE A 54 64.53 -43.93 -37.35
N HIS A 55 65.43 -43.83 -36.37
CA HIS A 55 65.61 -44.84 -35.32
C HIS A 55 64.60 -44.73 -34.15
N ASN A 56 63.82 -43.64 -34.06
CA ASN A 56 62.85 -43.40 -32.98
C ASN A 56 61.39 -43.36 -33.47
N ILE A 57 61.14 -43.68 -34.74
CA ILE A 57 59.81 -43.65 -35.37
C ILE A 57 58.77 -44.44 -34.55
N ASP A 58 59.12 -45.61 -34.03
CA ASP A 58 58.18 -46.44 -33.27
C ASP A 58 57.85 -45.84 -31.89
N LYS A 59 58.81 -45.16 -31.25
CA LYS A 59 58.57 -44.43 -29.99
C LYS A 59 57.72 -43.18 -30.22
N GLU A 60 57.97 -42.43 -31.29
CA GLU A 60 57.17 -41.25 -31.63
C GLU A 60 55.74 -41.64 -32.07
N ARG A 61 55.58 -42.80 -32.73
CA ARG A 61 54.27 -43.39 -33.07
C ARG A 61 53.50 -43.81 -31.82
N LEU A 62 54.12 -44.56 -30.91
CA LEU A 62 53.52 -44.95 -29.62
C LEU A 62 53.09 -43.71 -28.83
N ALA A 63 53.94 -42.68 -28.75
CA ALA A 63 53.60 -41.43 -28.08
C ALA A 63 52.45 -40.67 -28.76
N SER A 64 52.32 -40.75 -30.09
CA SER A 64 51.21 -40.12 -30.82
C SER A 64 49.89 -40.89 -30.63
N TYR A 65 49.95 -42.23 -30.58
CA TYR A 65 48.80 -43.07 -30.23
C TYR A 65 48.33 -42.86 -28.79
N GLU A 66 49.26 -42.77 -27.84
CA GLU A 66 48.95 -42.46 -26.44
C GLU A 66 48.30 -41.08 -26.31
N LYS A 67 48.80 -40.07 -27.05
CA LYS A 67 48.17 -38.74 -27.10
C LYS A 67 46.76 -38.79 -27.68
N LEU A 68 46.53 -39.55 -28.75
CA LEU A 68 45.20 -39.66 -29.37
C LEU A 68 44.20 -40.39 -28.46
N ASN A 69 44.65 -41.42 -27.75
CA ASN A 69 43.85 -42.12 -26.74
C ASN A 69 43.55 -41.22 -25.54
N HIS A 70 44.52 -40.42 -25.08
CA HIS A 70 44.29 -39.42 -24.05
C HIS A 70 43.25 -38.37 -24.48
N GLN A 71 43.34 -37.85 -25.71
CA GLN A 71 42.34 -36.93 -26.26
C GLN A 71 40.96 -37.56 -26.35
N LYS A 72 40.88 -38.83 -26.79
CA LYS A 72 39.63 -39.59 -26.83
C LYS A 72 39.03 -39.75 -25.43
N ASP A 73 39.83 -40.15 -24.45
CA ASP A 73 39.40 -40.31 -23.07
C ASP A 73 38.92 -38.98 -22.48
N ASP A 74 39.59 -37.87 -22.79
CA ASP A 74 39.20 -36.53 -22.35
C ASP A 74 37.88 -36.08 -23.01
N TYR A 75 37.68 -36.31 -24.31
CA TYR A 75 36.39 -36.04 -24.96
C TYR A 75 35.27 -36.93 -24.43
N GLN A 76 35.58 -38.17 -24.06
CA GLN A 76 34.61 -39.11 -23.50
C GLN A 76 34.23 -38.73 -22.06
N ARG A 77 35.19 -38.21 -21.27
CA ARG A 77 34.92 -37.59 -19.97
C ARG A 77 34.01 -36.36 -20.10
N GLN A 78 34.35 -35.43 -20.99
CA GLN A 78 33.55 -34.22 -21.23
C GLN A 78 32.13 -34.57 -21.69
N LYS A 79 31.99 -35.52 -22.63
CA LYS A 79 30.67 -36.01 -23.06
C LYS A 79 29.84 -36.55 -21.88
N ASN A 80 30.43 -37.41 -21.04
CA ASN A 80 29.74 -37.97 -19.87
C ASN A 80 29.34 -36.90 -18.84
N GLU A 81 30.13 -35.83 -18.70
CA GLU A 81 29.78 -34.70 -17.83
C GLU A 81 28.57 -33.92 -18.36
N TYR A 82 28.54 -33.62 -19.66
CA TYR A 82 27.40 -32.95 -20.29
C TYR A 82 26.13 -33.81 -20.28
N GLU A 83 26.25 -35.13 -20.47
CA GLU A 83 25.10 -36.06 -20.35
C GLU A 83 24.52 -36.06 -18.93
N LYS A 84 25.37 -36.10 -17.90
CA LYS A 84 24.92 -36.00 -16.50
C LYS A 84 24.25 -34.65 -16.20
N SER A 85 24.79 -33.56 -16.76
CA SER A 85 24.21 -32.22 -16.63
C SER A 85 22.81 -32.17 -17.26
N ILE A 86 22.64 -32.68 -18.48
CA ILE A 86 21.36 -32.75 -19.18
C ILE A 86 20.33 -33.56 -18.39
N VAL A 87 20.69 -34.76 -17.89
CA VAL A 87 19.79 -35.58 -17.06
C VAL A 87 19.34 -34.84 -15.80
N SER A 88 20.26 -34.15 -15.13
CA SER A 88 19.93 -33.31 -13.96
C SER A 88 18.97 -32.18 -14.30
N GLN A 89 19.18 -31.50 -15.42
CA GLN A 89 18.32 -30.41 -15.89
C GLN A 89 16.94 -30.90 -16.35
N MET A 90 16.85 -32.06 -17.02
CA MET A 90 15.58 -32.71 -17.36
C MET A 90 14.79 -33.06 -16.10
N GLY A 91 15.46 -33.58 -15.05
CA GLY A 91 14.81 -33.83 -13.76
C GLY A 91 14.25 -32.55 -13.11
N LYS A 92 14.97 -31.43 -13.15
CA LYS A 92 14.48 -30.13 -12.67
C LYS A 92 13.30 -29.62 -13.51
N ALA A 93 13.38 -29.76 -14.83
CA ALA A 93 12.33 -29.37 -15.75
C ALA A 93 11.03 -30.15 -15.53
N LYS A 94 11.13 -31.47 -15.35
CA LYS A 94 9.99 -32.34 -15.03
C LYS A 94 9.29 -31.95 -13.72
N ASN A 95 10.05 -31.54 -12.71
CA ASN A 95 9.48 -31.06 -11.46
C ASN A 95 8.77 -29.70 -11.58
N ALA A 96 9.18 -28.87 -12.55
CA ALA A 96 8.60 -27.55 -12.76
C ALA A 96 7.37 -27.57 -13.68
N ASP A 97 7.34 -28.43 -14.70
CA ASP A 97 6.21 -28.60 -15.62
C ASP A 97 5.47 -29.91 -15.33
N THR A 98 4.54 -29.86 -14.38
CA THR A 98 3.70 -31.00 -13.98
C THR A 98 2.60 -31.34 -14.99
N GLY A 99 2.53 -30.62 -16.12
CA GLY A 99 1.57 -30.86 -17.19
C GLY A 99 2.17 -31.73 -18.29
N SER A 100 2.77 -31.10 -19.30
CA SER A 100 3.16 -31.79 -20.54
C SER A 100 4.37 -32.72 -20.39
N LEU A 101 5.17 -32.58 -19.32
CA LEU A 101 6.38 -33.39 -19.08
C LEU A 101 6.18 -34.46 -17.98
N SER A 102 4.96 -34.64 -17.46
CA SER A 102 4.70 -35.59 -16.37
C SER A 102 4.99 -37.04 -16.77
N GLU A 103 4.61 -37.41 -18.00
CA GLU A 103 4.76 -38.76 -18.56
C GLU A 103 6.14 -39.00 -19.19
N CYS A 104 6.93 -37.95 -19.44
CA CYS A 104 8.25 -38.06 -20.07
C CYS A 104 9.29 -38.67 -19.10
N GLY A 105 10.18 -39.51 -19.61
CA GLY A 105 11.32 -40.04 -18.85
C GLY A 105 12.37 -38.96 -18.56
N THR A 106 13.46 -39.33 -17.87
CA THR A 106 14.61 -38.44 -17.61
C THR A 106 15.90 -39.00 -18.20
N GLN A 107 15.81 -39.89 -19.18
CA GLN A 107 16.96 -40.48 -19.85
C GLN A 107 17.36 -39.64 -21.06
N MET A 108 18.59 -39.82 -21.56
CA MET A 108 19.06 -39.11 -22.76
C MET A 108 18.20 -39.38 -24.00
N ILE A 109 17.45 -40.49 -24.03
CA ILE A 109 16.54 -40.81 -25.14
C ILE A 109 15.31 -39.89 -25.18
N ASP A 110 14.95 -39.32 -24.02
CA ASP A 110 13.78 -38.46 -23.85
C ASP A 110 14.10 -36.98 -24.15
N LEU A 111 15.38 -36.63 -24.32
CA LEU A 111 15.85 -35.27 -24.60
C LEU A 111 15.09 -34.54 -25.73
N PRO A 112 14.73 -35.20 -26.86
CA PRO A 112 13.97 -34.55 -27.94
C PRO A 112 12.60 -34.01 -27.48
N GLU A 113 11.95 -34.66 -26.52
CA GLU A 113 10.64 -34.23 -26.00
C GLU A 113 10.78 -32.95 -25.18
N TYR A 114 11.83 -32.84 -24.35
CA TYR A 114 12.13 -31.63 -23.58
C TYR A 114 12.50 -30.46 -24.48
N LEU A 115 13.23 -30.71 -25.58
CA LEU A 115 13.58 -29.67 -26.56
C LEU A 115 12.36 -29.20 -27.35
N THR A 116 11.50 -30.11 -27.77
CA THR A 116 10.22 -29.77 -28.43
C THR A 116 9.34 -28.94 -27.51
N ARG A 117 9.28 -29.30 -26.22
CA ARG A 117 8.57 -28.52 -25.21
C ARG A 117 9.17 -27.13 -25.01
N LEU A 118 10.50 -27.02 -24.98
CA LEU A 118 11.19 -25.73 -24.91
C LEU A 118 10.86 -24.86 -26.12
N ASP A 119 10.91 -25.42 -27.33
CA ASP A 119 10.58 -24.70 -28.56
C ASP A 119 9.13 -24.21 -28.54
N TYR A 120 8.18 -25.04 -28.10
CA TYR A 120 6.80 -24.62 -27.91
C TYR A 120 6.67 -23.49 -26.87
N LEU A 121 7.37 -23.60 -25.74
CA LEU A 121 7.35 -22.56 -24.70
C LEU A 121 7.96 -21.24 -25.21
N GLU A 122 9.02 -21.27 -26.01
CA GLU A 122 9.67 -20.08 -26.57
C GLU A 122 8.84 -19.45 -27.71
N SER A 123 8.23 -20.25 -28.58
CA SER A 123 7.54 -19.77 -29.78
C SER A 123 6.07 -19.42 -29.57
N GLU A 124 5.33 -20.22 -28.79
CA GLU A 124 3.89 -20.07 -28.62
C GLU A 124 3.48 -19.82 -27.16
N GLY A 125 4.06 -20.56 -26.22
CA GLY A 125 3.65 -20.51 -24.81
C GLY A 125 3.92 -19.16 -24.15
N LEU A 126 5.18 -18.74 -24.10
CA LEU A 126 5.63 -17.54 -23.41
C LEU A 126 5.08 -16.25 -24.07
N PRO A 127 5.11 -16.07 -25.40
CA PRO A 127 4.61 -14.85 -26.02
C PRO A 127 3.11 -14.64 -25.80
N ILE A 128 2.31 -15.72 -25.83
CA ILE A 128 0.87 -15.64 -25.57
C ILE A 128 0.61 -15.27 -24.10
N GLN A 129 1.34 -15.86 -23.16
CA GLN A 129 1.17 -15.57 -21.73
C GLN A 129 1.66 -14.16 -21.38
N GLU A 130 2.77 -13.71 -21.96
CA GLU A 130 3.29 -12.36 -21.82
C GLU A 130 2.27 -11.34 -22.36
N LYS A 131 1.69 -11.60 -23.54
CA LYS A 131 0.65 -10.74 -24.09
C LYS A 131 -0.58 -10.67 -23.18
N LYS A 132 -1.08 -11.82 -22.69
CA LYS A 132 -2.20 -11.86 -21.75
C LYS A 132 -1.90 -11.12 -20.45
N PHE A 133 -0.68 -11.29 -19.92
CA PHE A 133 -0.23 -10.57 -18.74
C PHE A 133 -0.17 -9.07 -18.99
N ASN A 134 0.35 -8.63 -20.14
CA ASN A 134 0.40 -7.22 -20.52
C ASN A 134 -1.01 -6.63 -20.65
N GLU A 135 -1.93 -7.34 -21.32
CA GLU A 135 -3.34 -6.94 -21.43
C GLU A 135 -4.02 -6.84 -20.07
N TYR A 136 -3.80 -7.82 -19.18
CA TYR A 136 -4.33 -7.80 -17.82
C TYR A 136 -3.72 -6.66 -17.00
N LEU A 137 -2.42 -6.44 -17.11
CA LEU A 137 -1.70 -5.42 -16.37
C LEU A 137 -2.13 -4.02 -16.80
N VAL A 138 -2.36 -3.79 -18.09
CA VAL A 138 -2.92 -2.52 -18.58
C VAL A 138 -4.36 -2.36 -18.09
N SER A 139 -5.25 -3.33 -18.37
CA SER A 139 -6.69 -3.19 -18.08
C SER A 139 -7.03 -3.15 -16.59
N SER A 140 -6.45 -4.03 -15.79
CA SER A 140 -6.78 -4.20 -14.38
C SER A 140 -6.11 -3.13 -13.49
N SER A 141 -4.90 -2.69 -13.87
CA SER A 141 -4.16 -1.67 -13.11
C SER A 141 -4.73 -0.27 -13.32
N THR A 142 -5.13 0.11 -14.55
CA THR A 142 -5.70 1.44 -14.79
C THR A 142 -7.00 1.65 -14.02
N ASP A 143 -7.85 0.63 -13.95
CA ASP A 143 -9.19 0.80 -13.40
C ASP A 143 -9.20 0.65 -11.89
N SER A 144 -8.66 -0.44 -11.34
CA SER A 144 -8.78 -0.72 -9.90
C SER A 144 -7.81 0.12 -9.07
N VAL A 145 -6.54 0.17 -9.47
CA VAL A 145 -5.52 0.94 -8.74
C VAL A 145 -5.72 2.44 -8.97
N GLY A 146 -6.10 2.85 -10.18
CA GLY A 146 -6.48 4.23 -10.47
C GLY A 146 -7.65 4.71 -9.59
N GLN A 147 -8.69 3.90 -9.41
CA GLN A 147 -9.80 4.22 -8.51
C GLN A 147 -9.36 4.35 -7.05
N LEU A 148 -8.51 3.43 -6.56
CA LEU A 148 -7.98 3.49 -5.20
C LEU A 148 -7.18 4.79 -4.97
N LEU A 149 -6.29 5.14 -5.90
CA LEU A 149 -5.48 6.35 -5.83
C LEU A 149 -6.34 7.62 -5.83
N LYS A 150 -7.36 7.67 -6.71
CA LYS A 150 -8.33 8.78 -6.73
C LYS A 150 -9.12 8.86 -5.42
N ALA A 151 -9.53 7.73 -4.86
CA ALA A 151 -10.24 7.71 -3.58
C ALA A 151 -9.37 8.28 -2.45
N ILE A 152 -8.08 7.93 -2.41
CA ILE A 152 -7.11 8.44 -1.43
C ILE A 152 -6.96 9.97 -1.49
N GLU A 153 -6.95 10.54 -2.69
CA GLU A 153 -6.89 11.99 -2.89
C GLU A 153 -8.20 12.68 -2.49
N TYR A 154 -9.32 12.08 -2.88
CA TYR A 154 -10.65 12.62 -2.64
C TYR A 154 -10.97 12.76 -1.14
N GLN A 155 -10.42 11.89 -0.28
CA GLN A 155 -10.61 11.99 1.18
C GLN A 155 -10.15 13.34 1.76
N VAL A 156 -9.03 13.89 1.30
CA VAL A 156 -8.54 15.20 1.79
C VAL A 156 -9.47 16.32 1.32
N GLY A 157 -9.93 16.26 0.06
CA GLY A 157 -10.90 17.18 -0.50
C GLY A 157 -12.22 17.17 0.28
N ASN A 158 -12.76 15.98 0.57
CA ASN A 158 -13.98 15.81 1.37
C ASN A 158 -13.88 16.43 2.76
N ILE A 159 -12.73 16.28 3.44
CA ILE A 159 -12.53 16.87 4.75
C ILE A 159 -12.57 18.41 4.63
N LYS A 160 -11.88 18.99 3.65
CA LYS A 160 -11.89 20.44 3.42
C LYS A 160 -13.30 20.97 3.13
N GLU A 161 -14.03 20.33 2.22
CA GLU A 161 -15.41 20.71 1.88
C GLU A 161 -16.33 20.67 3.11
N ARG A 162 -16.20 19.66 3.96
CA ARG A 162 -16.97 19.55 5.21
C ARG A 162 -16.59 20.65 6.20
N ILE A 163 -15.31 21.01 6.30
CA ILE A 163 -14.85 22.12 7.15
C ILE A 163 -15.40 23.45 6.63
N ASP A 164 -15.46 23.66 5.31
CA ASP A 164 -16.04 24.88 4.73
C ASP A 164 -17.54 25.00 5.06
N LYS A 165 -18.30 23.90 4.97
CA LYS A 165 -19.70 23.85 5.43
C LYS A 165 -19.84 24.17 6.91
N LEU A 166 -18.95 23.64 7.75
CA LEU A 166 -18.92 23.91 9.18
C LEU A 166 -18.59 25.40 9.45
N ASN A 167 -17.64 25.98 8.70
CA ASN A 167 -17.29 27.39 8.77
C ASN A 167 -18.45 28.32 8.39
N HIS A 168 -19.31 27.93 7.45
CA HIS A 168 -20.52 28.70 7.15
C HIS A 168 -21.45 28.78 8.36
N VAL A 169 -21.61 27.68 9.10
CA VAL A 169 -22.41 27.65 10.33
C VAL A 169 -21.70 28.41 11.46
N LEU A 170 -20.38 28.27 11.64
CA LEU A 170 -19.64 29.05 12.64
C LEU A 170 -19.73 30.56 12.38
N LYS A 171 -19.80 30.98 11.11
CA LYS A 171 -19.93 32.39 10.74
C LYS A 171 -21.30 32.96 11.05
N SER A 172 -22.36 32.15 11.19
CA SER A 172 -23.70 32.68 11.51
C SER A 172 -23.87 33.07 12.99
N VAL A 173 -23.01 32.56 13.88
CA VAL A 173 -23.09 32.78 15.33
C VAL A 173 -21.93 33.64 15.83
N ASP A 174 -22.24 34.63 16.65
CA ASP A 174 -21.25 35.47 17.31
C ASP A 174 -20.55 34.68 18.42
N PHE A 175 -19.24 34.48 18.27
CA PHE A 175 -18.43 33.94 19.36
C PHE A 175 -18.31 34.98 20.49
N ASP A 176 -18.05 36.22 20.12
CA ASP A 176 -17.94 37.39 20.98
C ASP A 176 -18.41 38.61 20.18
N LYS A 177 -18.57 39.78 20.80
CA LYS A 177 -19.10 40.98 20.14
C LYS A 177 -18.32 41.29 18.86
N ASN A 178 -19.01 41.24 17.72
CA ASN A 178 -18.45 41.43 16.37
C ASN A 178 -17.31 40.47 16.00
N LYS A 179 -17.27 39.26 16.57
CA LYS A 179 -16.26 38.23 16.28
C LYS A 179 -16.89 36.86 16.05
N TYR A 180 -16.31 36.09 15.14
CA TYR A 180 -16.73 34.71 14.88
C TYR A 180 -15.52 33.77 14.79
N LEU A 181 -15.76 32.46 14.87
CA LEU A 181 -14.70 31.44 14.77
C LEU A 181 -14.58 30.91 13.34
N ARG A 182 -13.35 30.62 12.92
CA ARG A 182 -13.06 29.92 11.67
C ARG A 182 -12.13 28.75 11.94
N LEU A 183 -12.53 27.55 11.51
CA LEU A 183 -11.66 26.39 11.43
C LEU A 183 -10.78 26.50 10.19
N ASN A 184 -9.48 26.43 10.38
CA ASN A 184 -8.51 26.41 9.29
C ASN A 184 -7.87 25.02 9.20
N THR A 185 -7.59 24.60 7.97
CA THR A 185 -6.86 23.36 7.69
C THR A 185 -5.57 23.68 6.96
N LYS A 186 -4.44 23.16 7.44
CA LYS A 186 -3.15 23.23 6.76
C LYS A 186 -2.69 21.83 6.36
N PRO A 187 -2.17 21.62 5.14
CA PRO A 187 -1.62 20.33 4.75
C PRO A 187 -0.37 20.01 5.58
N VAL A 188 -0.26 18.77 6.04
CA VAL A 188 0.93 18.24 6.70
C VAL A 188 1.57 17.22 5.76
N ILE A 189 2.79 17.52 5.34
CA ILE A 189 3.54 16.67 4.44
C ILE A 189 4.45 15.77 5.28
N HIS A 190 4.18 14.47 5.22
CA HIS A 190 5.03 13.44 5.83
C HIS A 190 5.94 12.83 4.77
N GLN A 191 7.12 12.38 5.16
CA GLN A 191 8.09 11.75 4.24
C GLN A 191 7.49 10.53 3.51
N SER A 192 6.74 9.68 4.22
CA SER A 192 6.05 8.52 3.62
C SER A 192 5.03 8.92 2.54
N LEU A 193 4.40 10.09 2.66
CA LEU A 193 3.48 10.60 1.67
C LEU A 193 4.23 11.10 0.43
N LEU A 194 5.39 11.74 0.60
CA LEU A 194 6.23 12.16 -0.52
C LEU A 194 6.74 10.96 -1.33
N GLU A 195 7.19 9.91 -0.65
CA GLU A 195 7.63 8.66 -1.28
C GLU A 195 6.50 8.00 -2.08
N PHE A 196 5.29 7.97 -1.50
CA PHE A 196 4.11 7.47 -2.17
C PHE A 196 3.72 8.32 -3.40
N GLU A 197 3.72 9.65 -3.29
CA GLU A 197 3.45 10.56 -4.41
C GLU A 197 4.48 10.41 -5.53
N GLN A 198 5.75 10.19 -5.20
CA GLN A 198 6.78 9.90 -6.19
C GLN A 198 6.54 8.55 -6.89
N ALA A 199 6.20 7.50 -6.14
CA ALA A 199 5.87 6.19 -6.71
C ALA A 199 4.63 6.27 -7.61
N LYS A 200 3.61 7.04 -7.19
CA LYS A 200 2.41 7.32 -7.98
C LYS A 200 2.76 8.04 -9.29
N LYS A 201 3.54 9.12 -9.24
CA LYS A 201 3.95 9.86 -10.46
C LYS A 201 4.75 8.99 -11.43
N LYS A 202 5.60 8.10 -10.91
CA LYS A 202 6.32 7.12 -11.74
C LYS A 202 5.33 6.20 -12.46
N LEU A 203 4.36 5.64 -11.73
CA LEU A 203 3.31 4.79 -12.31
C LEU A 203 2.50 5.54 -13.38
N GLU A 204 2.09 6.79 -13.10
CA GLU A 204 1.39 7.64 -14.07
C GLU A 204 2.25 7.90 -15.33
N GLY A 205 3.55 8.11 -15.18
CA GLY A 205 4.48 8.25 -16.31
C GLY A 205 4.52 7.02 -17.22
N PHE A 206 4.35 5.81 -16.68
CA PHE A 206 4.24 4.59 -17.48
C PHE A 206 2.88 4.51 -18.21
N TYR A 207 1.78 4.94 -17.59
CA TYR A 207 0.47 5.03 -18.26
C TYR A 207 0.45 6.01 -19.43
N LEU A 208 1.18 7.12 -19.38
CA LEU A 208 1.28 8.04 -20.52
C LEU A 208 2.14 7.47 -21.67
N ASN A 209 3.03 6.53 -21.38
CA ASN A 209 3.95 5.92 -22.32
C ASN A 209 3.56 4.49 -22.73
N ILE A 210 2.27 4.15 -22.76
CA ILE A 210 1.74 2.80 -23.10
C ILE A 210 2.23 2.27 -24.48
N LYS A 211 2.81 3.13 -25.33
CA LYS A 211 3.40 2.72 -26.61
C LYS A 211 4.79 2.09 -26.52
N THR A 212 5.47 2.12 -25.38
CA THR A 212 6.76 1.45 -25.22
C THR A 212 6.55 0.05 -24.66
N ASP A 213 7.28 -0.94 -25.19
CA ASP A 213 7.32 -2.34 -24.72
C ASP A 213 7.88 -2.51 -23.29
N ASN A 214 7.80 -1.48 -22.44
CA ASN A 214 8.34 -1.47 -21.09
C ASN A 214 7.31 -1.96 -20.06
N THR A 215 6.75 -3.15 -20.29
CA THR A 215 5.79 -3.75 -19.35
C THR A 215 6.44 -4.08 -18.01
N GLU A 216 7.71 -4.49 -18.02
CA GLU A 216 8.45 -4.76 -16.79
C GLU A 216 8.57 -3.52 -15.91
N GLY A 217 8.92 -2.36 -16.50
CA GLY A 217 8.96 -1.09 -15.78
C GLY A 217 7.61 -0.70 -15.18
N HIS A 218 6.53 -0.90 -15.94
CA HIS A 218 5.17 -0.66 -15.47
C HIS A 218 4.81 -1.59 -14.28
N TYR A 219 5.09 -2.89 -14.40
CA TYR A 219 4.88 -3.85 -13.31
C TYR A 219 5.67 -3.49 -12.05
N LEU A 220 6.96 -3.15 -12.19
CA LEU A 220 7.80 -2.79 -11.05
C LEU A 220 7.32 -1.51 -10.36
N ALA A 221 6.85 -0.52 -11.13
CA ALA A 221 6.26 0.70 -10.56
C ALA A 221 4.96 0.41 -9.80
N LEU A 222 4.10 -0.43 -10.36
CA LEU A 222 2.86 -0.86 -9.71
C LEU A 222 3.16 -1.62 -8.41
N LYS A 223 4.07 -2.59 -8.48
CA LYS A 223 4.51 -3.40 -7.35
C LYS A 223 5.08 -2.53 -6.24
N GLN A 224 5.95 -1.57 -6.57
CA GLN A 224 6.49 -0.62 -5.60
C GLN A 224 5.37 0.12 -4.84
N LEU A 225 4.34 0.58 -5.55
CA LEU A 225 3.23 1.30 -4.94
C LEU A 225 2.38 0.40 -4.02
N ILE A 226 2.11 -0.84 -4.47
CA ILE A 226 1.37 -1.83 -3.66
C ILE A 226 2.19 -2.23 -2.42
N ASP A 227 3.50 -2.41 -2.56
CA ASP A 227 4.39 -2.75 -1.45
C ASP A 227 4.39 -1.65 -0.38
N LEU A 228 4.43 -0.38 -0.78
CA LEU A 228 4.32 0.76 0.16
C LEU A 228 2.99 0.75 0.93
N LEU A 229 1.87 0.47 0.25
CA LEU A 229 0.56 0.37 0.88
C LEU A 229 0.48 -0.83 1.81
N SER A 230 0.98 -1.99 1.39
CA SER A 230 0.99 -3.22 2.20
C SER A 230 1.81 -3.02 3.48
N GLN A 231 3.02 -2.44 3.36
CA GLN A 231 3.86 -2.15 4.52
C GLN A 231 3.20 -1.17 5.50
N ALA A 232 2.44 -0.20 4.99
CA ALA A 232 1.67 0.71 5.83
C ALA A 232 0.54 -0.01 6.57
N VAL A 233 -0.14 -0.97 5.93
CA VAL A 233 -1.18 -1.79 6.57
C VAL A 233 -0.59 -2.63 7.71
N ASP A 234 0.57 -3.27 7.47
CA ASP A 234 1.26 -4.07 8.48
C ASP A 234 1.69 -3.22 9.68
N LYS A 235 2.11 -1.97 9.42
CA LYS A 235 2.60 -1.03 10.44
C LYS A 235 1.58 0.05 10.82
N LYS A 236 0.27 -0.26 10.80
CA LYS A 236 -0.85 0.70 10.99
C LYS A 236 -0.79 1.63 12.22
N HIS A 237 -0.03 1.26 13.25
CA HIS A 237 0.11 2.05 14.47
C HIS A 237 1.15 3.17 14.35
N THR A 238 2.05 3.09 13.37
CA THR A 238 3.09 4.11 13.16
C THR A 238 2.50 5.39 12.56
N LEU A 239 3.09 6.54 12.90
CA LEU A 239 2.67 7.83 12.34
C LEU A 239 2.77 7.83 10.80
N SER A 240 3.84 7.24 10.26
CA SER A 240 4.09 7.15 8.81
C SER A 240 3.05 6.32 8.07
N ALA A 241 2.57 5.23 8.66
CA ALA A 241 1.49 4.44 8.09
C ALA A 241 0.15 5.17 8.19
N ARG A 242 -0.13 5.82 9.33
CA ARG A 242 -1.36 6.60 9.53
C ARG A 242 -1.45 7.80 8.58
N SER A 243 -0.35 8.50 8.33
CA SER A 243 -0.33 9.58 7.35
C SER A 243 -0.62 9.07 5.93
N LEU A 244 -0.21 7.84 5.60
CA LEU A 244 -0.50 7.23 4.31
C LEU A 244 -1.94 6.69 4.20
N LEU A 245 -2.47 6.06 5.25
CA LEU A 245 -3.78 5.38 5.19
C LEU A 245 -4.96 6.26 5.63
N ASP A 246 -4.71 7.30 6.42
CA ASP A 246 -5.76 8.14 7.01
C ASP A 246 -5.51 9.62 6.71
N ALA A 247 -6.42 10.20 5.92
CA ALA A 247 -6.37 11.60 5.49
C ALA A 247 -6.38 12.59 6.66
N ARG A 248 -6.89 12.21 7.84
CA ARG A 248 -6.89 13.07 9.04
C ARG A 248 -5.48 13.40 9.52
N PHE A 249 -4.52 12.51 9.30
CA PHE A 249 -3.12 12.73 9.68
C PHE A 249 -2.34 13.56 8.64
N ARG A 250 -2.95 13.86 7.49
CA ARG A 250 -2.40 14.73 6.43
C ARG A 250 -2.83 16.19 6.59
N LEU A 251 -3.63 16.49 7.61
CA LEU A 251 -4.15 17.83 7.87
C LEU A 251 -3.86 18.23 9.31
N GLN A 252 -3.44 19.47 9.49
CA GLN A 252 -3.38 20.14 10.78
C GLN A 252 -4.55 21.10 10.88
N PHE A 253 -5.28 21.01 11.99
CA PHE A 253 -6.42 21.87 12.28
C PHE A 253 -6.00 22.99 13.23
N SER A 254 -6.48 24.20 12.96
CA SER A 254 -6.37 25.33 13.88
C SER A 254 -7.67 26.13 13.88
N ILE A 255 -7.88 26.92 14.93
CA ILE A 255 -9.05 27.79 15.05
C ILE A 255 -8.56 29.23 15.09
N SER A 256 -9.16 30.10 14.29
CA SER A 256 -8.90 31.53 14.32
C SER A 256 -10.14 32.31 14.73
N VAL A 257 -9.93 33.36 15.50
CA VAL A 257 -10.96 34.34 15.84
C VAL A 257 -10.90 35.45 14.81
N ILE A 258 -12.00 35.69 14.11
CA ILE A 258 -12.08 36.63 12.99
C ILE A 258 -12.98 37.81 13.38
N SER A 259 -12.56 39.03 13.03
CA SER A 259 -13.38 40.23 13.14
C SER A 259 -14.50 40.22 12.09
N ARG A 260 -15.75 40.45 12.49
CA ARG A 260 -16.86 40.57 11.53
C ARG A 260 -16.80 41.82 10.67
N MET A 261 -16.14 42.89 11.13
CA MET A 261 -16.09 44.17 10.42
C MET A 261 -15.26 44.06 9.15
N ASP A 262 -14.07 43.46 9.26
CA ASP A 262 -13.04 43.50 8.22
C ASP A 262 -12.55 42.11 7.77
N ASP A 263 -13.14 41.04 8.30
CA ASP A 263 -12.74 39.64 8.12
C ASP A 263 -11.27 39.34 8.48
N THR A 264 -10.69 40.19 9.33
CA THR A 264 -9.29 40.10 9.78
C THR A 264 -9.12 39.06 10.88
N GLU A 265 -8.02 38.30 10.79
CA GLU A 265 -7.65 37.32 11.80
C GLU A 265 -7.04 38.03 13.03
N LEU A 266 -7.74 37.94 14.16
CA LEU A 266 -7.35 38.60 15.42
C LEU A 266 -6.43 37.70 16.26
N SER A 267 -6.73 36.41 16.33
CA SER A 267 -5.95 35.43 17.08
C SER A 267 -6.12 34.04 16.51
N SER A 268 -5.13 33.17 16.74
CA SER A 268 -5.14 31.79 16.27
C SER A 268 -4.67 30.81 17.35
N PHE A 269 -5.32 29.65 17.37
CA PHE A 269 -5.13 28.58 18.33
C PHE A 269 -4.79 27.30 17.58
N VAL A 270 -3.61 26.77 17.86
CA VAL A 270 -3.12 25.50 17.31
C VAL A 270 -3.04 24.49 18.45
N GLY A 271 -3.84 23.43 18.37
CA GLY A 271 -3.90 22.39 19.39
C GLY A 271 -4.24 22.92 20.80
N SER A 272 -3.81 22.20 21.82
CA SER A 272 -4.07 22.51 23.23
C SER A 272 -3.10 23.52 23.86
N GLN A 273 -2.17 24.11 23.09
CA GLN A 273 -1.01 24.82 23.66
C GLN A 273 -1.21 26.31 23.98
N ARG A 274 -2.18 27.01 23.39
CA ARG A 274 -2.41 28.45 23.62
C ARG A 274 -3.82 28.74 24.16
N GLY A 275 -3.96 29.75 25.03
CA GLY A 275 -5.22 30.21 25.65
C GLY A 275 -5.41 29.79 27.11
N SER A 276 -6.27 30.52 27.83
CA SER A 276 -6.70 30.12 29.19
C SER A 276 -7.52 28.83 29.15
N GLY A 277 -7.58 28.08 30.26
CA GLY A 277 -8.38 26.85 30.33
C GLY A 277 -9.85 27.08 29.96
N GLY A 278 -10.44 28.18 30.41
CA GLY A 278 -11.84 28.54 30.11
C GLY A 278 -12.09 28.93 28.66
N GLU A 279 -11.15 29.62 27.99
CA GLU A 279 -11.30 29.93 26.56
C GLU A 279 -11.29 28.67 25.69
N LYS A 280 -10.43 27.71 26.04
CA LYS A 280 -10.37 26.41 25.34
C LYS A 280 -11.68 25.65 25.47
N GLU A 281 -12.27 25.67 26.66
CA GLU A 281 -13.56 25.04 26.94
C GLU A 281 -14.70 25.66 26.12
N ILE A 282 -14.77 27.00 26.07
CA ILE A 282 -15.77 27.71 25.24
C ILE A 282 -15.57 27.36 23.77
N ILE A 283 -14.35 27.47 23.24
CA ILE A 283 -14.07 27.21 21.82
C ILE A 283 -14.39 25.75 21.45
N ALA A 284 -13.97 24.80 22.29
CA ALA A 284 -14.27 23.38 22.08
C ALA A 284 -15.77 23.13 22.07
N SER A 285 -16.50 23.75 23.01
CA SER A 285 -17.96 23.66 23.05
C SER A 285 -18.61 24.25 21.80
N TYR A 286 -18.16 25.42 21.31
CA TYR A 286 -18.66 26.03 20.08
C TYR A 286 -18.45 25.11 18.88
N VAL A 287 -17.23 24.58 18.71
CA VAL A 287 -16.92 23.68 17.60
C VAL A 287 -17.71 22.38 17.68
N LEU A 288 -17.84 21.79 18.87
CA LEU A 288 -18.63 20.58 19.09
C LEU A 288 -20.11 20.81 18.76
N THR A 289 -20.68 21.88 19.28
CA THR A 289 -22.09 22.26 19.08
C THR A 289 -22.36 22.51 17.60
N THR A 290 -21.46 23.22 16.92
CA THR A 290 -21.58 23.47 15.48
C THR A 290 -21.46 22.19 14.67
N SER A 291 -20.51 21.32 15.03
CA SER A 291 -20.33 20.02 14.37
C SER A 291 -21.56 19.14 14.51
N LEU A 292 -22.19 19.17 15.69
CA LEU A 292 -23.41 18.41 15.97
C LEU A 292 -24.60 18.97 15.20
N SER A 293 -24.80 20.29 15.21
CA SER A 293 -25.83 20.94 14.38
C SER A 293 -25.66 20.60 12.90
N TYR A 294 -24.43 20.65 12.39
CA TYR A 294 -24.12 20.23 11.01
C TYR A 294 -24.42 18.74 10.77
N ALA A 295 -24.04 17.85 11.68
CA ALA A 295 -24.24 16.40 11.52
C ALA A 295 -25.71 15.98 11.61
N LEU A 296 -26.52 16.71 12.40
CA LEU A 296 -27.94 16.44 12.61
C LEU A 296 -28.86 17.20 11.64
N ASN A 297 -28.28 18.00 10.73
CA ASN A 297 -28.99 18.67 9.65
C ASN A 297 -29.13 17.77 8.42
N PRO A 298 -30.36 17.44 7.99
CA PRO A 298 -30.58 16.87 6.66
C PRO A 298 -30.10 17.84 5.57
N LYS A 299 -29.66 17.30 4.43
CA LYS A 299 -29.28 18.13 3.28
C LYS A 299 -30.44 19.03 2.85
N GLY A 300 -30.23 20.35 2.85
CA GLY A 300 -31.22 21.33 2.42
C GLY A 300 -32.08 21.95 3.52
N MET A 301 -31.92 21.53 4.79
CA MET A 301 -32.55 22.22 5.93
C MET A 301 -31.59 23.18 6.64
N SER A 302 -32.14 24.25 7.19
CA SER A 302 -31.43 25.24 8.00
C SER A 302 -31.34 24.90 9.49
N LEU A 303 -32.12 23.89 9.96
CA LEU A 303 -32.23 23.51 11.37
C LEU A 303 -32.23 21.99 11.55
N PRO A 304 -31.72 21.49 12.68
CA PRO A 304 -31.55 20.07 12.91
C PRO A 304 -32.88 19.41 13.21
N THR A 305 -33.16 18.28 12.55
CA THR A 305 -34.40 17.51 12.77
C THR A 305 -34.38 16.86 14.16
N PHE A 306 -33.21 16.43 14.61
CA PHE A 306 -32.96 15.96 15.97
C PHE A 306 -32.07 16.99 16.66
N SER A 307 -32.65 17.80 17.53
CA SER A 307 -31.95 18.92 18.16
C SER A 307 -31.68 18.71 19.65
N THR A 308 -32.34 17.74 20.29
CA THR A 308 -32.20 17.50 21.74
C THR A 308 -30.85 16.91 22.10
N ILE A 309 -30.12 17.59 22.98
CA ILE A 309 -28.83 17.13 23.51
C ILE A 309 -28.94 17.00 25.03
N ILE A 310 -28.41 15.92 25.60
CA ILE A 310 -28.41 15.70 27.05
C ILE A 310 -27.00 15.93 27.56
N LEU A 311 -26.86 16.83 28.54
CA LEU A 311 -25.60 17.19 29.17
C LEU A 311 -25.64 16.76 30.63
N ASP A 312 -24.97 15.66 30.94
CA ASP A 312 -24.81 15.17 32.31
C ASP A 312 -23.68 15.90 33.02
N GLU A 313 -23.86 16.16 34.32
CA GLU A 313 -22.98 16.98 35.15
C GLU A 313 -22.59 18.33 34.50
N ALA A 314 -23.56 18.94 33.81
CA ALA A 314 -23.34 20.14 33.04
C ALA A 314 -22.77 21.26 33.91
N PHE A 315 -21.67 21.86 33.45
CA PHE A 315 -21.01 23.04 34.03
C PHE A 315 -20.41 22.89 35.44
N SER A 316 -20.31 21.66 35.97
CA SER A 316 -19.80 21.34 37.32
C SER A 316 -18.44 21.95 37.73
N LYS A 317 -17.63 22.34 36.74
CA LYS A 317 -16.29 22.94 36.92
C LYS A 317 -16.12 24.27 36.16
N SER A 318 -17.16 24.74 35.50
CA SER A 318 -17.12 25.88 34.59
C SER A 318 -17.59 27.14 35.30
N SER A 319 -17.01 28.30 34.97
CA SER A 319 -17.46 29.57 35.54
C SER A 319 -18.85 29.96 35.00
N GLN A 320 -19.57 30.81 35.73
CA GLN A 320 -20.91 31.22 35.30
C GLN A 320 -20.94 31.90 33.93
N VAL A 321 -19.91 32.70 33.63
CA VAL A 321 -19.77 33.39 32.35
C VAL A 321 -19.49 32.41 31.22
N VAL A 322 -18.65 31.39 31.45
CA VAL A 322 -18.32 30.34 30.46
C VAL A 322 -19.56 29.52 30.13
N ALA A 323 -20.25 29.03 31.16
CA ALA A 323 -21.44 28.20 31.00
C ALA A 323 -22.56 28.94 30.24
N GLY A 324 -22.83 30.21 30.57
CA GLY A 324 -23.82 31.00 29.84
C GLY A 324 -23.51 31.16 28.34
N ARG A 325 -22.24 31.39 27.99
CA ARG A 325 -21.81 31.46 26.58
C ARG A 325 -22.00 30.13 25.85
N ILE A 326 -21.76 29.01 26.53
CA ILE A 326 -21.98 27.68 25.97
C ILE A 326 -23.47 27.44 25.69
N VAL A 327 -24.35 27.73 26.65
CA VAL A 327 -25.81 27.54 26.45
C VAL A 327 -26.35 28.42 25.31
N ASN A 328 -25.92 29.68 25.25
CA ASN A 328 -26.29 30.58 24.15
C ASN A 328 -25.82 30.05 22.79
N ALA A 329 -24.63 29.45 22.72
CA ALA A 329 -24.14 28.82 21.49
C ALA A 329 -25.05 27.67 21.07
N ILE A 330 -25.40 26.76 21.99
CA ILE A 330 -26.29 25.62 21.74
C ILE A 330 -27.60 26.08 21.10
N TRP A 331 -28.22 27.12 21.67
CA TRP A 331 -29.44 27.68 21.11
C TRP A 331 -29.23 28.36 19.76
N ALA A 332 -28.16 29.13 19.59
CA ALA A 332 -27.85 29.80 18.34
C ALA A 332 -27.65 28.82 17.17
N PHE A 333 -27.17 27.61 17.47
CA PHE A 333 -27.04 26.52 16.49
C PHE A 333 -28.29 25.65 16.33
N GLY A 334 -29.42 26.03 16.95
CA GLY A 334 -30.71 25.36 16.81
C GLY A 334 -30.84 24.06 17.62
N LEU A 335 -29.97 23.85 18.61
CA LEU A 335 -30.00 22.67 19.48
C LEU A 335 -30.79 22.96 20.76
N HIS A 336 -31.41 21.92 21.31
CA HIS A 336 -32.24 21.96 22.52
C HIS A 336 -31.54 21.21 23.67
N PRO A 337 -30.90 21.91 24.64
CA PRO A 337 -30.20 21.24 25.72
C PRO A 337 -31.12 20.81 26.86
N LEU A 338 -30.93 19.58 27.32
CA LEU A 338 -31.42 19.04 28.59
C LEU A 338 -30.24 18.90 29.54
N PHE A 339 -30.23 19.68 30.61
CA PHE A 339 -29.16 19.65 31.61
C PHE A 339 -29.52 18.73 32.77
N VAL A 340 -28.60 17.84 33.13
CA VAL A 340 -28.67 17.05 34.36
C VAL A 340 -27.56 17.56 35.28
N THR A 341 -27.95 18.13 36.42
CA THR A 341 -27.01 18.73 37.36
C THR A 341 -27.41 18.45 38.80
N PRO A 342 -26.45 18.34 39.73
CA PRO A 342 -26.73 18.50 41.16
C PRO A 342 -27.20 19.94 41.46
N ASN A 343 -27.92 20.12 42.58
CA ASN A 343 -28.57 21.38 42.98
C ASN A 343 -27.67 22.63 43.01
N LYS A 344 -26.35 22.49 43.11
CA LYS A 344 -25.39 23.59 43.30
C LYS A 344 -25.35 24.59 42.13
N GLU A 345 -25.80 24.19 40.94
CA GLU A 345 -25.68 25.03 39.72
C GLU A 345 -27.02 25.54 39.17
N MET A 346 -28.11 25.29 39.89
CA MET A 346 -29.48 25.63 39.46
C MET A 346 -29.67 27.13 39.20
N ARG A 347 -28.97 28.01 39.93
CA ARG A 347 -29.09 29.46 39.75
C ARG A 347 -28.63 29.92 38.37
N LEU A 348 -27.59 29.30 37.82
CA LEU A 348 -27.09 29.60 36.48
C LEU A 348 -28.06 29.07 35.43
N LEU A 349 -28.40 27.79 35.52
CA LEU A 349 -29.24 27.13 34.52
C LEU A 349 -30.65 27.70 34.48
N ARG A 350 -31.16 28.25 35.59
CA ARG A 350 -32.46 28.94 35.62
C ARG A 350 -32.54 30.12 34.65
N GLN A 351 -31.43 30.82 34.38
CA GLN A 351 -31.41 31.91 33.39
C GLN A 351 -31.57 31.39 31.95
N TYR A 352 -31.20 30.13 31.72
CA TYR A 352 -31.17 29.50 30.40
C TYR A 352 -32.11 28.31 30.26
N THR A 353 -33.09 28.16 31.14
CA THR A 353 -34.10 27.08 31.07
C THR A 353 -35.46 27.66 31.37
N LYS A 354 -36.54 26.97 30.95
CA LYS A 354 -37.93 27.38 31.24
C LYS A 354 -38.54 26.60 32.40
N SER A 355 -38.04 25.40 32.62
CA SER A 355 -38.56 24.43 33.59
C SER A 355 -37.44 23.56 34.12
N ALA A 356 -37.67 22.95 35.28
CA ALA A 356 -36.81 21.92 35.85
C ALA A 356 -37.64 20.71 36.26
N ILE A 357 -37.02 19.55 36.18
CA ILE A 357 -37.55 18.30 36.72
C ILE A 357 -36.72 17.98 37.96
N LEU A 358 -37.33 18.11 39.14
CA LEU A 358 -36.68 17.78 40.40
C LEU A 358 -36.87 16.30 40.69
N VAL A 359 -35.76 15.59 40.86
CA VAL A 359 -35.75 14.19 41.28
C VAL A 359 -35.32 14.15 42.74
N HIS A 360 -36.22 13.74 43.62
CA HIS A 360 -35.98 13.60 45.05
C HIS A 360 -35.99 12.14 45.46
N ARG A 361 -34.91 11.67 46.08
CA ARG A 361 -34.77 10.28 46.55
C ARG A 361 -34.97 10.20 48.06
N LEU A 362 -35.98 9.44 48.48
CA LEU A 362 -36.26 9.08 49.87
C LEU A 362 -35.97 7.59 50.07
N GLY A 363 -34.79 7.27 50.58
CA GLY A 363 -34.35 5.89 50.78
C GLY A 363 -34.27 5.09 49.47
N LYS A 364 -35.14 4.09 49.33
CA LYS A 364 -35.24 3.22 48.13
C LYS A 364 -36.15 3.77 47.04
N TYR A 365 -36.92 4.82 47.30
CA TYR A 365 -37.87 5.38 46.33
C TYR A 365 -37.40 6.72 45.79
N ALA A 366 -37.65 6.97 44.50
CA ALA A 366 -37.45 8.25 43.85
C ALA A 366 -38.81 8.85 43.47
N SER A 367 -38.99 10.12 43.79
CA SER A 367 -40.13 10.94 43.40
C SER A 367 -39.67 11.99 42.40
N ILE A 368 -40.50 12.29 41.41
CA ILE A 368 -40.19 13.22 40.33
C ILE A 368 -41.28 14.28 40.29
N GLN A 369 -40.88 15.54 40.23
CA GLN A 369 -41.81 16.65 40.11
C GLN A 369 -41.32 17.68 39.10
N SER A 370 -42.18 18.07 38.17
CA SER A 370 -41.89 19.10 37.17
C SER A 370 -42.33 20.47 37.67
N TYR A 371 -41.45 21.46 37.56
CA TYR A 371 -41.72 22.85 37.88
C TYR A 371 -41.39 23.74 36.68
N SER A 372 -42.24 24.72 36.39
CA SER A 372 -41.88 25.85 35.53
C SER A 372 -41.43 27.03 36.39
N TRP A 373 -40.45 27.80 35.92
CA TRP A 373 -39.95 28.96 36.67
C TRP A 373 -41.01 30.03 36.87
N GLU A 374 -41.89 30.19 35.89
CA GLU A 374 -43.01 31.12 35.94
C GLU A 374 -44.01 30.76 37.05
N ARG A 375 -44.38 29.48 37.19
CA ARG A 375 -45.30 29.03 38.24
C ARG A 375 -44.72 29.21 39.63
N LEU A 376 -43.42 28.90 39.80
CA LEU A 376 -42.72 29.14 41.07
C LEU A 376 -42.66 30.63 41.43
N GLN A 377 -42.51 31.51 40.44
CA GLN A 377 -42.53 32.95 40.64
C GLN A 377 -43.91 33.42 41.11
N GLN A 378 -44.98 32.99 40.43
CA GLN A 378 -46.36 33.32 40.78
C GLN A 378 -46.75 32.84 42.20
N GLU A 379 -46.32 31.64 42.59
CA GLU A 379 -46.57 31.11 43.94
C GLU A 379 -45.78 31.90 45.00
N ALA A 380 -44.53 32.29 44.72
CA ALA A 380 -43.75 33.13 45.63
C ALA A 380 -44.35 34.54 45.81
N ASP A 381 -44.84 35.14 44.73
CA ASP A 381 -45.48 36.47 44.75
C ASP A 381 -46.78 36.44 45.56
N LYS A 382 -47.60 35.38 45.43
CA LYS A 382 -48.81 35.18 46.27
C LYS A 382 -48.48 35.09 47.76
N ILE A 383 -47.47 34.28 48.12
CA ILE A 383 -47.05 34.11 49.51
C ILE A 383 -46.53 35.43 50.10
N ASN A 384 -45.85 36.26 49.29
CA ASN A 384 -45.37 37.56 49.73
C ASN A 384 -46.51 38.58 49.91
N GLN A 385 -47.55 38.53 49.07
CA GLN A 385 -48.75 39.35 49.21
C GLN A 385 -49.56 38.96 50.46
N GLU A 386 -49.68 37.66 50.75
CA GLU A 386 -50.33 37.15 51.96
C GLU A 386 -49.58 37.48 53.26
N LYS A 387 -48.26 37.69 53.20
CA LYS A 387 -47.44 38.11 54.36
C LYS A 387 -47.42 39.61 54.60
N GLN A 388 -47.82 40.41 53.61
CA GLN A 388 -47.90 41.88 53.69
C GLN A 388 -49.32 42.39 53.99
N SER A 389 -50.31 41.49 53.92
CA SER A 389 -51.69 41.68 54.38
C SER A 389 -51.81 41.21 55.82
#